data_AF-L0PCV0-F1
#
_entry.id   AF-L0PCV0-F1
#
_cell.length_a   1.000
_cell.length_b   1.000
_cell.length_c   1.000
_cell.angle_alpha   90.00
_cell.angle_beta   90.00
_cell.angle_gamma   90.00
#
_symmetry.space_group_name_H-M   'P 1'
#
loop_
_entity.id
_entity.type
_entity.pdbx_description
1 polymer ?
#
loop_
_entity_poly.entity_id
_entity_poly.type
_entity_poly.pdbx_seq_one_letter_code
_entity_poly.pdbx_strand_id
1 'polypeptide(L)'
;MTKTLTQSIRVPWAPILVDTMQNRDPLCIENGGEVLSTAILWAAPKKKTSYSKKRMRQATKGLKDLYNLNECPACGRKKLAHTLCLFCFREIKEFIKSRQE
;
A
#
# COMPACT_ATOMS: atom_id res chain seq x y z
N MET A 1 24.30 44.82 -7.66
CA MET A 1 23.52 45.01 -8.91
C MET A 1 23.74 43.80 -9.81
N THR A 2 22.95 42.75 -9.62
CA THR A 2 23.11 41.47 -10.33
C THR A 2 22.02 41.31 -11.38
N LYS A 3 22.45 41.47 -12.64
CA LYS A 3 22.06 40.71 -13.83
C LYS A 3 20.57 40.38 -13.99
N THR A 4 19.89 41.26 -14.72
CA THR A 4 19.06 40.99 -15.91
C THR A 4 18.28 39.67 -15.95
N LEU A 5 16.97 39.83 -15.76
CA LEU A 5 15.92 39.10 -16.46
C LEU A 5 16.28 38.88 -17.94
N THR A 6 16.26 37.63 -18.37
CA THR A 6 15.57 37.10 -19.57
C THR A 6 16.21 35.76 -19.94
N GLN A 7 15.42 34.69 -19.89
CA GLN A 7 15.46 33.72 -20.99
C GLN A 7 14.17 32.91 -21.00
N SER A 8 13.35 33.29 -21.98
CA SER A 8 12.35 32.43 -22.58
C SER A 8 12.99 31.13 -23.06
N ILE A 9 12.48 29.99 -22.59
CA ILE A 9 12.47 28.77 -23.39
C ILE A 9 11.02 28.34 -23.49
N ARG A 10 10.40 28.71 -24.63
CA ARG A 10 9.22 28.03 -25.16
C ARG A 10 9.62 26.60 -25.49
N VAL A 11 8.99 25.61 -24.87
CA VAL A 11 9.04 24.23 -25.37
C VAL A 11 7.80 24.01 -26.26
N PRO A 12 7.95 23.69 -27.57
CA PRO A 12 6.86 23.82 -28.56
C PRO A 12 6.04 22.54 -28.83
N TRP A 13 5.95 21.57 -27.91
CA TRP A 13 5.29 20.29 -28.25
C TRP A 13 4.65 19.51 -27.09
N ALA A 14 4.20 20.17 -26.02
CA ALA A 14 3.26 19.53 -25.10
C ALA A 14 1.91 20.26 -25.21
N PRO A 15 0.88 19.64 -25.79
CA PRO A 15 -0.42 20.28 -25.89
C PRO A 15 -0.90 20.61 -24.47
N ILE A 16 -1.42 21.84 -24.34
CA ILE A 16 -2.29 22.26 -23.25
C ILE A 16 -3.50 21.33 -23.32
N LEU A 17 -3.39 20.14 -22.71
CA LEU A 17 -4.57 19.39 -22.34
C LEU A 17 -5.00 20.00 -21.02
N VAL A 18 -5.78 21.06 -21.17
CA VAL A 18 -6.66 21.54 -20.12
C VAL A 18 -7.33 20.28 -19.55
N ASP A 19 -7.16 20.03 -18.24
CA ASP A 19 -8.08 19.15 -17.53
C ASP A 19 -9.44 19.83 -17.66
N THR A 20 -10.16 19.52 -18.74
CA THR A 20 -11.58 19.78 -18.81
C THR A 20 -12.18 19.00 -17.65
N MET A 21 -12.45 19.74 -16.59
CA MET A 21 -13.47 19.44 -15.61
C MET A 21 -14.82 19.31 -16.33
N GLN A 22 -14.99 18.24 -17.08
CA GLN A 22 -16.27 17.78 -17.61
C GLN A 22 -16.10 16.30 -17.98
N ASN A 23 -16.30 15.46 -16.97
CA ASN A 23 -16.99 14.20 -17.17
C ASN A 23 -18.31 14.53 -17.88
N ARG A 24 -18.35 14.44 -19.21
CA ARG A 24 -19.56 14.02 -19.90
C ARG A 24 -19.45 12.51 -20.02
N ASP A 25 -20.20 11.80 -19.20
CA ASP A 25 -20.58 10.43 -19.49
C ASP A 25 -21.71 10.51 -20.55
N PRO A 26 -21.59 9.88 -21.73
CA PRO A 26 -22.73 9.53 -22.54
C PRO A 26 -23.09 8.06 -22.22
N LEU A 27 -24.09 7.86 -21.36
CA LEU A 27 -24.75 6.57 -21.23
C LEU A 27 -26.16 6.67 -21.79
N CYS A 28 -26.37 6.02 -22.94
CA CYS A 28 -27.45 5.06 -23.11
C CYS A 28 -27.17 4.21 -24.36
N ILE A 29 -26.47 3.09 -24.15
CA ILE A 29 -26.56 1.93 -25.05
C ILE A 29 -27.80 1.16 -24.60
N GLU A 30 -28.73 0.94 -25.53
CA GLU A 30 -29.98 0.23 -25.25
C GLU A 30 -29.75 -1.29 -25.19
N ASN A 31 -30.41 -1.91 -24.21
CA ASN A 31 -30.80 -3.33 -24.11
C ASN A 31 -29.75 -4.36 -23.63
N GLY A 32 -30.08 -5.00 -22.50
CA GLY A 32 -29.65 -6.38 -22.17
C GLY A 32 -28.64 -6.52 -21.03
N GLY A 33 -29.06 -6.34 -19.77
CA GLY A 33 -28.18 -6.61 -18.62
C GLY A 33 -28.74 -6.19 -17.26
N GLU A 34 -29.99 -6.53 -16.99
CA GLU A 34 -30.78 -6.15 -15.81
C GLU A 34 -30.71 -7.37 -14.87
N VAL A 35 -29.78 -7.51 -13.93
CA VAL A 35 -30.03 -7.29 -12.47
C VAL A 35 -28.74 -6.94 -11.69
N LEU A 36 -27.55 -6.93 -12.32
CA LEU A 36 -26.28 -6.65 -11.61
C LEU A 36 -25.82 -5.19 -11.73
N SER A 37 -26.31 -4.48 -12.75
CA SER A 37 -25.90 -3.12 -13.11
C SER A 37 -26.51 -2.03 -12.22
N THR A 38 -27.68 -2.24 -11.63
CA THR A 38 -28.40 -1.22 -10.84
C THR A 38 -27.77 -0.97 -9.46
N ALA A 39 -27.30 -2.02 -8.78
CA ALA A 39 -26.64 -1.90 -7.47
C ALA A 39 -25.27 -1.20 -7.56
N ILE A 40 -24.54 -1.40 -8.66
CA ILE A 40 -23.21 -0.81 -8.89
C ILE A 40 -23.32 0.69 -9.20
N LEU A 41 -24.38 1.12 -9.88
CA LEU A 41 -24.59 2.53 -10.26
C LEU A 41 -25.01 3.43 -9.09
N TRP A 42 -25.61 2.90 -8.03
CA TRP A 42 -25.99 3.70 -6.85
C TRP A 42 -24.86 3.91 -5.84
N ALA A 43 -23.89 3.00 -5.76
CA ALA A 43 -22.80 3.05 -4.80
C ALA A 43 -21.45 3.52 -5.39
N ALA A 44 -21.46 4.36 -6.43
CA ALA A 44 -20.24 4.93 -6.99
C ALA A 44 -19.76 6.14 -6.18
N PRO A 45 -18.44 6.31 -5.94
CA PRO A 45 -17.92 7.49 -5.29
C PRO A 45 -18.20 8.73 -6.15
N LYS A 46 -18.95 9.69 -5.61
CA LYS A 46 -19.35 10.90 -6.35
C LYS A 46 -18.17 11.71 -6.88
N LYS A 47 -17.01 11.66 -6.21
CA LYS A 47 -15.80 12.42 -6.54
C LYS A 47 -14.53 11.64 -6.19
N LYS A 48 -13.48 11.85 -6.98
CA LYS A 48 -12.11 11.38 -6.67
C LYS A 48 -11.64 12.00 -5.35
N THR A 49 -11.08 11.18 -4.47
CA THR A 49 -10.52 11.68 -3.21
C THR A 49 -9.25 12.50 -3.46
N SER A 50 -9.10 13.65 -2.80
CA SER A 50 -7.87 14.45 -2.89
C SER A 50 -6.65 13.70 -2.35
N TYR A 51 -5.46 14.10 -2.81
CA TYR A 51 -4.20 13.52 -2.38
C TYR A 51 -4.01 13.57 -0.85
N SER A 52 -4.32 14.72 -0.24
CA SER A 52 -4.25 14.92 1.22
C SER A 52 -5.17 13.96 1.97
N LYS A 53 -6.44 13.85 1.57
CA LYS A 53 -7.41 12.92 2.19
C LYS A 53 -6.97 11.45 2.07
N LYS A 54 -6.36 11.06 0.94
CA LYS A 54 -5.78 9.72 0.77
C LYS A 54 -4.59 9.50 1.72
N ARG A 55 -3.66 10.46 1.80
CA ARG A 55 -2.45 10.37 2.63
C ARG A 55 -2.80 10.27 4.13
N MET A 56 -3.71 11.11 4.61
CA MET A 56 -4.16 11.08 6.01
C MET A 56 -4.74 9.70 6.40
N ARG A 57 -5.55 9.08 5.53
CA ARG A 57 -6.10 7.73 5.78
C ARG A 57 -5.06 6.61 5.79
N GLN A 58 -3.93 6.78 5.11
CA GLN A 58 -2.86 5.78 5.07
C GLN A 58 -1.82 5.98 6.17
N ALA A 59 -1.69 7.19 6.72
CA ALA A 59 -0.67 7.52 7.72
C ALA A 59 -0.75 6.66 8.99
N THR A 60 -1.95 6.27 9.41
CA THR A 60 -2.15 5.47 10.64
C THR A 60 -1.80 3.99 10.47
N LYS A 61 -1.51 3.51 9.26
CA LYS A 61 -1.35 2.07 8.94
C LYS A 61 0.10 1.60 8.94
N GLY A 62 0.98 2.24 9.71
CA GLY A 62 2.38 1.85 9.83
C GLY A 62 2.57 0.47 10.47
N LEU A 63 3.68 -0.19 10.15
CA LEU A 63 4.11 -1.38 10.88
C LEU A 63 4.42 -0.98 12.32
N LYS A 64 3.90 -1.74 13.29
CA LYS A 64 4.20 -1.52 14.70
C LYS A 64 5.54 -2.15 15.03
N ASP A 65 6.34 -1.44 15.82
CA ASP A 65 7.59 -1.98 16.34
C ASP A 65 7.34 -3.14 17.31
N LEU A 66 8.23 -4.13 17.29
CA LEU A 66 8.18 -5.28 18.18
C LEU A 66 9.12 -5.04 19.37
N TYR A 67 8.56 -4.80 20.56
CA TYR A 67 9.33 -4.61 21.80
C TYR A 67 9.48 -5.90 22.61
N ASN A 68 8.77 -6.95 22.24
CA ASN A 68 8.71 -8.22 22.95
C ASN A 68 9.82 -9.19 22.51
N LEU A 69 11.04 -8.69 22.33
CA LEU A 69 12.22 -9.48 21.93
C LEU A 69 13.11 -9.73 23.14
N ASN A 70 13.21 -11.00 23.56
CA ASN A 70 14.04 -11.44 24.69
C ASN A 70 15.24 -12.25 24.19
N GLU A 71 16.26 -12.40 25.02
CA GLU A 71 17.39 -13.30 24.73
C GLU A 71 17.04 -14.75 25.08
N CYS A 72 17.54 -15.69 24.28
CA CYS A 72 17.37 -17.11 24.55
C CYS A 72 18.36 -17.56 25.63
N PRO A 73 17.92 -18.27 26.69
CA PRO A 73 18.81 -18.70 27.77
C PRO A 73 19.83 -19.77 27.35
N ALA A 74 19.58 -20.49 26.25
CA ALA A 74 20.48 -21.54 25.78
C ALA A 74 21.51 -21.04 24.75
N CYS A 75 21.07 -20.26 23.75
CA CYS A 75 21.93 -19.86 22.63
C CYS A 75 22.24 -18.36 22.57
N GLY A 76 21.68 -17.53 23.46
CA GLY A 76 21.89 -16.08 23.51
C GLY A 76 21.24 -15.29 22.36
N ARG A 77 20.66 -15.95 21.35
CA ARG A 77 19.99 -15.27 20.22
C ARG A 77 18.69 -14.61 20.66
N LYS A 78 18.30 -13.53 19.97
CA LYS A 78 17.00 -12.87 20.18
C LYS A 78 15.87 -13.80 19.75
N LYS A 79 14.83 -13.89 20.57
CA LYS A 79 13.60 -14.65 20.35
C LYS A 79 12.39 -13.80 20.76
N LEU A 80 11.19 -14.19 20.31
CA LEU A 80 9.96 -13.56 20.77
C LEU A 80 9.68 -13.95 22.24
N ALA A 81 9.11 -13.02 23.00
CA ALA A 81 8.64 -13.29 24.36
C ALA A 81 7.58 -14.40 24.34
N HIS A 82 7.63 -15.29 25.33
CA HIS A 82 6.74 -16.46 25.49
C HIS A 82 6.81 -17.53 24.39
N THR A 83 7.71 -17.39 23.42
CA THR A 83 7.93 -18.40 22.37
C THR A 83 9.23 -19.16 22.60
N LEU A 84 9.26 -20.43 22.19
CA LEU A 84 10.49 -21.21 22.12
C LEU A 84 11.43 -20.64 21.05
N CYS A 85 12.74 -20.78 21.24
CA CYS A 85 13.70 -20.34 20.24
C CYS A 85 13.65 -21.28 19.03
N LEU A 86 13.46 -20.72 17.83
CA LEU A 86 13.36 -21.50 16.59
C LEU A 86 14.65 -22.28 16.30
N PHE A 87 15.81 -21.72 16.64
CA PHE A 87 17.11 -22.36 16.44
C PHE A 87 17.30 -23.57 17.36
N CYS A 88 17.16 -23.36 18.67
CA CYS A 88 17.29 -24.45 19.65
C CYS A 88 16.24 -25.54 19.42
N PHE A 89 15.01 -25.16 19.08
CA PHE A 89 13.95 -26.13 18.79
C PHE A 89 14.30 -27.00 17.58
N ARG A 90 14.89 -26.41 16.53
CA ARG A 90 15.32 -27.16 15.34
C ARG A 90 16.42 -28.16 15.66
N GLU A 91 17.47 -27.72 16.37
CA GLU A 91 18.58 -28.59 16.78
C GLU A 91 18.11 -29.77 17.63
N ILE A 92 17.26 -29.50 18.63
CA ILE A 92 16.69 -30.54 19.51
C ILE A 92 15.84 -31.52 18.70
N LYS A 93 15.02 -31.01 17.77
CA LYS A 93 14.17 -31.84 16.92
C LYS A 93 15.00 -32.78 16.04
N GLU A 94 16.06 -32.27 15.42
CA GLU A 94 16.98 -33.06 14.60
C GLU A 94 17.71 -34.11 15.44
N PHE A 95 18.19 -33.74 16.63
CA PHE A 95 18.83 -34.65 17.56
C PHE A 95 17.91 -35.80 18.01
N ILE A 96 16.66 -35.49 18.39
CA ILE A 96 15.68 -36.52 18.77
C ILE A 96 15.39 -37.44 17.58
N LYS A 97 15.22 -36.87 16.37
CA LYS A 97 14.96 -37.66 15.17
C LYS A 97 16.09 -38.64 14.88
N SER A 98 17.34 -38.19 14.95
CA SER A 98 18.52 -39.04 14.71
C SER A 98 18.69 -40.20 15.70
N ARG A 99 17.99 -40.18 16.84
CA ARG A 99 18.05 -41.21 17.86
C ARG A 99 16.93 -42.25 17.80
N GLN A 100 15.90 -42.00 16.99
CA GLN A 100 14.75 -42.89 16.87
C GLN A 100 14.80 -43.80 15.63
N GLU A 101 15.84 -43.66 14.81
CA GLU A 101 16.23 -44.62 13.76
C GLU A 101 17.26 -45.62 14.33
#